data_AF-A0A919ZY66-F1
#
_entry.id   AF-A0A919ZY66-F1
#
_cell.length_a   1.000
_cell.length_b   1.000
_cell.length_c   1.000
_cell.angle_alpha   90.00
_cell.angle_beta   90.00
_cell.angle_gamma   90.00
#
_symmetry.space_group_name_H-M   'P 1'
#
loop_
_entity.id
_entity.type
_entity.pdbx_description
1 polymer ?
#
loop_
_entity_poly.entity_id
_entity_poly.type
_entity_poly.pdbx_seq_one_letter_code
_entity_poly.pdbx_strand_id
1 'polypeptide(L)'
;MKTFERNYLFLVVLGGRAKKANIELHDVRWVVGSKIEDTFDTLRKDWFGSIEGLHIDSYKKINYVDGYKINLKNIENDKLKNKKSLKKINSKKIYGLSILEAMIQVLCKKNMNLV
;
A
#
# COMPACT_ATOMS: atom_id res chain seq x y z
N MET A 1 -23.93 -14.28 -9.32
CA MET A 1 -23.72 -12.82 -9.25
C MET A 1 -22.23 -12.53 -9.35
N LYS A 2 -21.78 -11.63 -10.23
CA LYS A 2 -20.40 -11.15 -10.19
C LYS A 2 -20.28 -10.14 -9.04
N THR A 3 -19.62 -10.51 -7.96
CA THR A 3 -19.18 -9.56 -6.94
C THR A 3 -18.12 -8.67 -7.57
N PHE A 4 -18.45 -7.38 -7.73
CA PHE A 4 -17.43 -6.39 -8.07
C PHE A 4 -16.60 -6.15 -6.82
N GLU A 5 -15.48 -6.85 -6.71
CA GLU A 5 -14.52 -6.60 -5.65
C GLU A 5 -13.90 -5.22 -5.88
N ARG A 6 -14.17 -4.31 -4.93
CA ARG A 6 -13.55 -2.99 -4.92
C ARG A 6 -12.17 -3.14 -4.30
N ASN A 7 -11.15 -2.91 -5.11
CA ASN A 7 -9.78 -2.82 -4.61
C ASN A 7 -9.53 -1.46 -3.95
N TYR A 8 -8.67 -1.48 -2.93
CA TYR A 8 -8.23 -0.31 -2.19
C TYR A 8 -6.71 -0.25 -2.15
N LEU A 9 -6.17 0.96 -2.05
CA LEU A 9 -4.75 1.20 -1.83
C LEU A 9 -4.49 1.26 -0.33
N PHE A 10 -3.51 0.50 0.14
CA PHE A 10 -3.07 0.51 1.53
C PHE A 10 -1.61 0.97 1.61
N LEU A 11 -1.33 1.77 2.64
CA LEU A 11 0.01 2.04 3.12
C LEU A 11 0.24 1.19 4.38
N VAL A 12 1.27 0.35 4.37
CA VAL A 12 1.54 -0.65 5.42
C VAL A 12 2.92 -0.42 5.98
N VAL A 13 3.06 -0.41 7.31
CA VAL A 13 4.35 -0.44 8.00
C VAL A 13 4.59 -1.87 8.45
N LEU A 14 5.65 -2.48 7.92
CA LEU A 14 6.13 -3.80 8.31
C LEU A 14 7.24 -3.67 9.35
N GLY A 15 7.24 -4.58 10.31
CA GLY A 15 8.30 -4.75 11.31
C GLY A 15 8.90 -6.16 11.19
N GLY A 16 10.20 -6.28 11.41
CA GLY A 16 10.87 -7.58 11.37
C GLY A 16 12.38 -7.51 11.51
N ARG A 17 13.04 -8.66 11.33
CA ARG A 17 14.50 -8.78 11.41
C ARG A 17 15.12 -9.02 10.04
N ALA A 18 16.32 -8.50 9.84
CA ALA A 18 17.15 -8.80 8.68
C ALA A 18 18.55 -9.28 9.12
N LYS A 19 19.22 -10.04 8.27
CA LYS A 19 20.56 -10.57 8.58
C LYS A 19 21.52 -9.42 8.90
N LYS A 20 22.28 -9.56 9.99
CA LYS A 20 23.24 -8.56 10.54
C LYS A 20 22.60 -7.33 11.18
N ALA A 21 21.28 -7.19 11.20
CA ALA A 21 20.64 -6.12 11.95
C ALA A 21 20.68 -6.45 13.45
N ASN A 22 21.25 -5.56 14.26
CA ASN A 22 21.25 -5.68 15.72
C ASN A 22 19.89 -5.32 16.33
N ILE A 23 19.08 -4.56 15.60
CA ILE A 23 17.77 -4.08 16.02
C ILE A 23 16.70 -4.51 15.02
N GLU A 24 15.45 -4.38 15.45
CA GLU A 24 14.30 -4.51 14.58
C GLU A 24 14.25 -3.40 13.53
N LEU A 25 13.90 -3.77 12.31
CA LEU A 25 13.82 -2.86 11.16
C LEU A 25 12.37 -2.72 10.74
N HIS A 26 12.06 -1.54 10.22
CA HIS A 26 10.74 -1.22 9.69
C HIS A 26 10.85 -0.79 8.23
N ASP A 27 9.88 -1.21 7.41
CA ASP A 27 9.74 -0.78 6.01
C ASP A 27 8.30 -0.37 5.72
N VAL A 28 8.11 0.52 4.74
CA VAL A 28 6.80 1.01 4.33
C VAL A 28 6.46 0.53 2.92
N ARG A 29 5.35 -0.19 2.80
CA ARG A 29 4.88 -0.79 1.55
C ARG A 29 3.54 -0.21 1.10
N TRP A 30 3.44 0.04 -0.20
CA TRP A 30 2.16 0.26 -0.88
C TRP A 30 1.65 -1.06 -1.41
N VAL A 31 0.41 -1.44 -1.07
CA VAL A 31 -0.22 -2.66 -1.57
C VAL A 31 -1.68 -2.41 -1.96
N VAL A 32 -2.19 -3.24 -2.86
CA VAL A 32 -3.57 -3.15 -3.37
C VAL A 32 -4.30 -4.46 -3.08
N GLY A 33 -5.48 -4.38 -2.48
CA GLY A 33 -6.31 -5.54 -2.16
C GLY A 33 -7.76 -5.15 -1.90
N SER A 34 -8.68 -6.12 -1.83
CA SER A 34 -10.07 -5.86 -1.45
C SER A 34 -10.21 -5.66 0.06
N LYS A 35 -9.34 -6.33 0.82
CA LYS A 35 -9.06 -6.17 2.25
C LYS A 35 -7.55 -6.32 2.49
N ILE A 36 -7.06 -6.01 3.69
CA ILE A 36 -5.61 -6.02 3.98
C ILE A 36 -5.03 -7.44 3.92
N GLU A 37 -5.82 -8.45 4.30
CA GLU A 37 -5.44 -9.86 4.34
C GLU A 37 -5.08 -10.40 2.97
N ASP A 38 -5.73 -9.90 1.91
CA ASP A 38 -5.44 -10.27 0.52
C ASP A 38 -4.01 -9.87 0.10
N THR A 39 -3.38 -8.96 0.86
CA THR A 39 -2.06 -8.42 0.54
C THR A 39 -0.92 -9.13 1.25
N PHE A 40 -1.21 -10.06 2.17
CA PHE A 40 -0.19 -10.70 3.02
C PHE A 40 0.89 -11.42 2.22
N ASP A 41 0.54 -12.11 1.14
CA ASP A 41 1.54 -12.79 0.30
C ASP A 41 2.44 -11.80 -0.45
N THR A 42 1.88 -10.66 -0.88
CA THR A 42 2.66 -9.58 -1.48
C THR A 42 3.61 -8.97 -0.46
N LEU A 43 3.13 -8.68 0.75
CA LEU A 43 3.94 -8.12 1.83
C LEU A 43 5.09 -9.05 2.25
N ARG A 44 4.84 -10.37 2.36
CA ARG A 44 5.88 -11.36 2.63
C ARG A 44 6.93 -11.41 1.53
N LYS A 45 6.50 -11.41 0.26
CA LYS A 45 7.40 -11.44 -0.89
C LYS A 45 8.28 -10.19 -0.98
N ASP A 46 7.71 -9.05 -0.62
CA ASP A 46 8.36 -7.75 -0.71
C ASP A 46 9.28 -7.44 0.48
N TRP A 47 9.12 -8.14 1.60
CA TRP A 47 9.98 -7.99 2.77
C TRP A 47 11.38 -8.54 2.49
N PHE A 48 12.40 -7.71 2.72
CA PHE A 48 13.80 -8.04 2.42
C PHE A 48 14.49 -8.85 3.54
N GLY A 49 13.89 -8.91 4.73
CA GLY A 49 14.43 -9.58 5.90
C GLY A 49 14.00 -11.05 6.01
N SER A 50 14.10 -11.58 7.22
CA SER A 50 13.55 -12.89 7.56
C SER A 50 12.03 -12.84 7.59
N ILE A 51 11.37 -13.87 7.05
CA ILE A 51 9.91 -14.05 7.19
C ILE A 51 9.55 -14.41 8.63
N GLU A 52 10.45 -15.08 9.35
CA GLU A 52 10.24 -15.37 10.77
C GLU A 52 10.25 -14.06 11.57
N GLY A 53 9.16 -13.83 12.32
CA GLY A 53 8.95 -12.61 13.09
C GLY A 53 8.51 -11.40 12.26
N LEU A 54 8.24 -11.56 10.95
CA LEU A 54 7.63 -10.49 10.14
C LEU A 54 6.20 -10.21 10.64
N HIS A 55 5.90 -8.94 10.86
CA HIS A 55 4.57 -8.49 11.28
C HIS A 55 4.20 -7.13 10.68
N ILE A 56 2.93 -6.77 10.80
CA ILE A 56 2.40 -5.46 10.42
C ILE A 56 2.23 -4.65 11.70
N ASP A 57 2.96 -3.55 11.84
CA ASP A 57 2.80 -2.62 12.96
C ASP A 57 1.54 -1.78 12.82
N SER A 58 1.28 -1.34 11.59
CA SER A 58 0.15 -0.47 11.27
C SER A 58 -0.12 -0.45 9.77
N TYR A 59 -1.36 -0.13 9.41
CA TYR A 59 -1.72 0.13 8.02
C TYR A 59 -2.85 1.14 7.93
N LYS A 60 -2.96 1.80 6.77
CA LYS A 60 -4.06 2.69 6.46
C LYS A 60 -4.53 2.51 5.03
N LYS A 61 -5.85 2.40 4.88
CA LYS A 61 -6.52 2.52 3.59
C LYS A 61 -6.47 3.97 3.12
N ILE A 62 -5.86 4.23 1.97
CA ILE A 62 -5.67 5.57 1.41
C ILE A 62 -6.77 5.84 0.37
N ASN A 63 -7.65 6.77 0.70
CA ASN A 63 -8.74 7.20 -0.17
C ASN A 63 -8.41 8.51 -0.89
N TYR A 64 -7.61 9.37 -0.26
CA TYR A 64 -7.27 10.71 -0.73
C TYR A 64 -5.81 11.02 -0.39
N VAL A 65 -5.17 11.83 -1.24
CA VAL A 65 -3.82 12.40 -1.03
C VAL A 65 -3.89 13.85 -1.48
N ASP A 66 -3.48 14.79 -0.62
CA ASP A 66 -3.49 16.24 -0.89
C ASP A 66 -4.87 16.76 -1.39
N GLY A 67 -5.96 16.18 -0.87
CA GLY A 67 -7.33 16.48 -1.29
C GLY A 67 -7.79 15.79 -2.59
N TYR A 68 -6.91 15.07 -3.29
CA TYR A 68 -7.25 14.33 -4.51
C TYR A 68 -7.71 12.90 -4.20
N LYS A 69 -8.86 12.51 -4.76
CA LYS A 69 -9.38 11.14 -4.63
C LYS A 69 -8.54 10.16 -5.44
N ILE A 70 -8.11 9.07 -4.79
CA ILE A 70 -7.40 7.98 -5.46
C ILE A 70 -8.41 7.04 -6.13
N ASN A 71 -8.21 6.79 -7.42
CA ASN A 71 -8.96 5.80 -8.20
C ASN A 71 -7.99 4.79 -8.80
N LEU A 72 -8.22 3.50 -8.53
CA LEU A 72 -7.41 2.41 -9.08
C LEU A 72 -8.01 1.93 -10.40
N LYS A 73 -7.17 1.77 -11.42
CA LYS A 73 -7.56 1.21 -12.72
C LYS A 73 -6.68 0.01 -13.07
N ASN A 74 -7.30 -1.10 -13.43
CA ASN A 74 -6.59 -2.24 -13.98
C ASN A 74 -6.42 -2.03 -15.49
N ILE A 75 -5.20 -1.73 -15.91
CA ILE A 75 -4.86 -1.41 -17.31
C ILE A 75 -4.97 -2.65 -18.22
N GLU A 76 -4.78 -3.86 -17.71
CA GLU A 76 -4.88 -5.09 -18.50
C GLU A 76 -6.33 -5.37 -18.93
N ASN A 77 -7.27 -5.15 -18.01
CA ASN A 77 -8.71 -5.20 -18.30
C ASN A 77 -9.15 -4.10 -19.28
N ASP A 78 -8.48 -2.94 -19.26
CA ASP A 78 -8.74 -1.84 -20.18
C ASP A 78 -8.20 -2.12 -21.59
N LYS A 79 -7.05 -2.78 -21.74
CA LYS A 79 -6.52 -3.20 -23.05
C LYS A 79 -7.45 -4.20 -23.75
N LEU A 80 -8.06 -5.11 -23.00
CA LEU A 80 -9.07 -6.06 -23.52
C LEU A 80 -10.35 -5.37 -23.99
N LYS A 81 -10.71 -4.21 -23.42
CA LYS A 81 -11.86 -3.39 -23.84
C LYS A 81 -11.53 -2.37 -24.93
N ASN A 82 -10.29 -1.87 -24.99
CA ASN A 82 -9.87 -0.74 -25.82
C ASN A 82 -9.02 -1.12 -27.05
N LYS A 83 -9.35 -2.21 -27.76
CA LYS A 83 -8.95 -2.34 -29.18
C LYS A 83 -9.61 -1.27 -30.08
N LYS A 84 -10.45 -0.38 -29.54
CA LYS A 84 -11.18 0.68 -30.27
C LYS A 84 -10.75 2.14 -30.03
N SER A 85 -9.95 2.50 -29.03
CA SER A 85 -9.28 3.82 -29.03
C SER A 85 -8.24 3.93 -27.91
N LEU A 86 -6.96 4.02 -28.27
CA LEU A 86 -5.93 4.47 -27.33
C LEU A 86 -5.88 6.01 -27.37
N LYS A 87 -6.25 6.67 -26.26
CA LYS A 87 -5.78 8.03 -25.97
C LYS A 87 -4.77 7.96 -24.81
N LYS A 88 -3.63 8.59 -25.06
CA LYS A 88 -2.44 8.70 -24.20
C LYS A 88 -2.82 9.38 -22.88
N ILE A 89 -2.67 8.69 -21.76
CA ILE A 89 -2.86 9.27 -20.43
C ILE A 89 -1.48 9.78 -19.97
N ASN A 90 -1.37 11.10 -19.77
CA ASN A 90 -0.17 11.70 -19.18
C ASN A 90 -0.14 11.39 -17.68
N SER A 91 0.74 10.50 -17.26
CA SER A 91 1.03 10.23 -15.84
C SER A 91 1.97 11.31 -15.31
N LYS A 92 1.44 12.30 -14.58
CA LYS A 92 2.29 13.16 -13.74
C LYS A 92 2.81 12.31 -12.57
N LYS A 93 4.13 12.11 -12.55
CA LYS A 93 4.86 11.55 -11.41
C LYS A 93 4.75 12.52 -10.23
N ILE A 94 4.09 12.10 -9.16
CA ILE A 94 4.10 12.81 -7.87
C ILE A 94 5.15 12.09 -7.01
N TYR A 95 6.27 12.74 -6.74
CA TYR A 95 7.30 12.24 -5.82
C TYR A 95 7.64 13.33 -4.80
N GLY A 96 7.68 12.95 -3.52
CA GLY A 96 8.27 13.78 -2.46
C GLY A 96 7.39 13.93 -1.23
N LEU A 97 6.48 14.91 -1.22
CA LEU A 97 5.79 15.34 0.00
C LEU A 97 4.65 14.42 0.47
N SER A 98 3.92 13.78 -0.45
CA SER A 98 2.73 13.00 -0.11
C SER A 98 2.99 11.69 0.64
N ILE A 99 4.19 11.12 0.49
CA ILE A 99 4.60 9.92 1.22
C ILE A 99 4.81 10.25 2.70
N LEU A 100 5.42 11.41 3.00
CA LEU A 100 5.64 11.83 4.38
C LEU A 100 4.31 12.10 5.10
N GLU A 101 3.35 12.75 4.45
CA GLU A 101 2.01 12.95 5.02
C GLU A 101 1.27 11.62 5.26
N ALA A 102 1.33 10.71 4.29
CA ALA A 102 0.71 9.40 4.45
C ALA A 102 1.40 8.59 5.58
N MET A 103 2.72 8.70 5.73
CA MET A 103 3.47 8.11 6.84
C MET A 103 3.08 8.74 8.20
N ILE A 104 2.99 10.07 8.30
CA ILE A 104 2.51 10.76 9.51
C ILE A 104 1.10 10.27 9.88
N GLN A 105 0.21 10.13 8.91
CA GLN A 105 -1.15 9.65 9.13
C GLN A 105 -1.26 8.18 9.58
N VAL A 106 -0.27 7.35 9.23
CA VAL A 106 -0.19 5.96 9.70
C VAL A 106 0.41 5.93 11.12
N LEU A 107 1.42 6.75 11.40
CA LEU A 107 2.10 6.82 12.69
C LEU A 107 1.28 7.52 13.79
N CYS A 108 0.49 8.55 13.47
CA CYS A 108 -0.31 9.29 14.45
C CYS A 108 -1.47 8.49 15.07
N LYS A 109 -1.77 7.27 14.61
CA LYS A 109 -2.74 6.37 15.27
C LYS A 109 -2.18 5.62 16.49
N LYS A 110 -0.91 5.79 16.86
CA LYS A 110 -0.35 5.24 18.11
C LYS A 110 -0.67 6.05 19.39
N ASN A 111 -1.46 7.12 19.33
CA ASN A 111 -1.99 7.78 20.55
C ASN A 111 -3.33 7.17 20.99
N MET A 112 -3.29 5.92 21.44
CA MET A 112 -4.37 5.35 22.24
C MET A 112 -3.76 4.74 23.50
N ASN A 113 -3.67 5.60 24.52
CA ASN A 113 -3.51 5.34 25.95
C ASN A 113 -2.65 4.11 26.34
N LEU A 114 -1.39 4.38 26.69
CA LEU A 114 -0.70 3.60 27.71
C LEU A 114 -1.23 4.03 29.08
N VAL A 115 -2.16 3.24 29.62
CA VAL A 115 -2.16 2.90 31.06
C VAL A 115 -1.71 1.45 31.12
#